data_AF-C0HJ29-F1
#
_entry.id   AF-C0HJ29-F1
#
_cell.length_a   1.000
_cell.length_b   1.000
_cell.length_c   1.000
_cell.angle_alpha   90.00
_cell.angle_beta   90.00
_cell.angle_gamma   90.00
#
_symmetry.space_group_name_H-M   'P 1'
#
loop_
_entity.id
_entity.type
_entity.pdbx_description
1 polymer ?
#
loop_
_entity_poly.entity_id
_entity_poly.type
_entity_poly.pdbx_seq_one_letter_code
_entity_poly.pdbx_strand_id
1 'polypeptide(L)'
;MFVSVAAVSRMPGPRTFCLGGIIHHQAVRIMVDSDSSHSFLKTKLATQLQGIVPLSVPIVVQVANGARLQCSAHCPATAWSVQEFTFSTDFKILDVFSYDAILGIDWLSQFSPMHIH
;
A
#
# COMPACT_ATOMS: atom_id res chain seq x y z
N MET A 1 -3.85 -12.10 6.12
CA MET A 1 -4.01 -10.67 5.72
C MET A 1 -4.78 -10.62 4.41
N PHE A 2 -5.47 -9.51 4.15
CA PHE A 2 -6.33 -9.35 2.97
C PHE A 2 -5.97 -8.11 2.16
N VAL A 3 -6.20 -8.20 0.84
CA VAL A 3 -6.18 -7.07 -0.10
C VAL A 3 -7.41 -7.12 -1.00
N SER A 4 -8.02 -5.96 -1.24
CA SER A 4 -9.29 -5.83 -1.98
C SER A 4 -9.20 -6.19 -3.46
N VAL A 5 -10.37 -6.35 -4.10
CA VAL A 5 -10.49 -6.57 -5.56
C VAL A 5 -10.03 -5.35 -6.34
N ALA A 6 -10.33 -4.15 -5.84
CA ALA A 6 -10.00 -2.90 -6.50
C ALA A 6 -8.48 -2.76 -6.69
N ALA A 7 -7.70 -3.14 -5.68
CA ALA A 7 -6.25 -3.09 -5.69
C ALA A 7 -5.62 -3.98 -6.77
N VAL A 8 -6.19 -5.17 -7.00
CA VAL A 8 -5.67 -6.17 -7.95
C VAL A 8 -6.29 -6.06 -9.34
N SER A 9 -7.32 -5.22 -9.50
CA SER A 9 -7.98 -5.02 -10.79
C SER A 9 -7.06 -4.34 -11.79
N ARG A 10 -7.02 -4.87 -13.01
CA ARG A 10 -6.22 -4.32 -14.13
C ARG A 10 -6.75 -2.98 -14.63
N MET A 11 -8.05 -2.74 -14.48
CA MET A 11 -8.67 -1.45 -14.77
C MET A 11 -9.04 -0.76 -13.46
N PRO A 12 -8.68 0.53 -13.28
CA PRO A 12 -9.20 1.32 -12.17
C PRO A 12 -10.73 1.25 -12.19
N GLY A 13 -11.32 0.82 -11.08
CA GLY A 13 -12.77 0.81 -10.97
C GLY A 13 -13.31 2.25 -11.00
N PRO A 14 -14.56 2.49 -11.43
CA PRO A 14 -15.14 3.84 -11.51
C PRO A 14 -15.26 4.56 -10.15
N ARG A 15 -14.92 3.90 -9.02
CA ARG A 15 -15.01 4.43 -7.65
C ARG A 15 -13.81 4.05 -6.77
N THR A 16 -12.59 4.09 -7.31
CA THR A 16 -11.36 3.93 -6.49
C THR A 16 -10.81 5.28 -6.06
N PHE A 17 -10.72 5.52 -4.75
CA PHE A 17 -10.05 6.71 -4.23
C PHE A 17 -8.53 6.52 -4.31
N CYS A 18 -7.87 7.42 -5.06
CA CYS A 18 -6.43 7.36 -5.29
C CYS A 18 -5.81 8.72 -5.01
N LEU A 19 -4.63 8.71 -4.41
CA LEU A 19 -3.78 9.87 -4.20
C LEU A 19 -2.61 9.83 -5.18
N GLY A 20 -2.25 11.00 -5.71
CA GLY A 20 -0.95 11.20 -6.33
C GLY A 20 0.05 11.62 -5.26
N GLY A 21 1.13 10.87 -5.12
CA GLY A 21 2.12 11.12 -4.07
C GLY A 21 3.56 10.99 -4.55
N ILE A 22 4.48 11.18 -3.62
CA ILE A 22 5.91 11.00 -3.83
C ILE A 22 6.44 10.02 -2.79
N ILE A 23 7.16 8.99 -3.25
CA ILE A 23 7.95 8.07 -2.40
C ILE A 23 9.37 8.08 -2.94
N HIS A 24 10.36 8.42 -2.11
CA HIS A 24 11.78 8.40 -2.50
C HIS A 24 12.07 9.19 -3.81
N HIS A 25 11.48 10.39 -3.93
CA HIS A 25 11.55 11.27 -5.10
C HIS A 25 10.86 10.76 -6.38
N GLN A 26 10.07 9.69 -6.29
CA GLN A 26 9.31 9.17 -7.41
C GLN A 26 7.84 9.50 -7.28
N ALA A 27 7.24 9.97 -8.38
CA ALA A 27 5.79 10.13 -8.45
C ALA A 27 5.12 8.76 -8.48
N VAL A 28 4.14 8.56 -7.59
CA VAL A 28 3.47 7.28 -7.38
C VAL A 28 1.95 7.46 -7.33
N ARG A 29 1.22 6.41 -7.73
CA ARG A 29 -0.21 6.30 -7.51
C ARG A 29 -0.50 5.43 -6.29
N ILE A 30 -1.14 6.03 -5.29
CA ILE A 30 -1.45 5.40 -4.00
C ILE A 30 -2.95 5.14 -3.93
N MET A 31 -3.38 3.89 -3.81
CA MET A 31 -4.79 3.56 -3.59
C MET A 31 -5.12 3.64 -2.10
N VAL A 32 -6.26 4.22 -1.75
CA VAL A 32 -6.78 4.23 -0.36
C VAL A 32 -7.84 3.15 -0.23
N ASP A 33 -7.67 2.23 0.72
CA ASP A 33 -8.45 1.00 0.77
C ASP A 33 -8.72 0.50 2.19
N SER A 34 -9.94 0.73 2.70
CA SER A 34 -10.36 0.23 4.00
C SER A 34 -10.49 -1.30 4.06
N ASP A 35 -10.66 -1.96 2.91
CA ASP A 35 -10.80 -3.42 2.83
C ASP A 35 -9.42 -4.12 2.79
N SER A 36 -8.33 -3.35 2.66
CA SER A 36 -6.98 -3.86 2.82
C SER A 36 -6.56 -3.80 4.28
N SER A 37 -6.22 -4.96 4.83
CA SER A 37 -5.83 -5.07 6.25
C SER A 37 -4.55 -4.30 6.62
N HIS A 38 -3.70 -4.05 5.63
CA HIS A 38 -2.42 -3.38 5.82
C HIS A 38 -2.08 -2.50 4.63
N SER A 39 -1.08 -1.65 4.80
CA SER A 39 -0.49 -0.86 3.74
C SER A 39 0.57 -1.67 2.99
N PHE A 40 0.54 -1.58 1.67
CA PHE A 40 1.39 -2.37 0.77
C PHE A 40 2.14 -1.49 -0.23
N LEU A 41 3.35 -1.90 -0.57
CA LEU A 41 4.16 -1.29 -1.62
C LEU A 41 4.46 -2.31 -2.70
N LYS A 42 4.37 -1.88 -3.96
CA LYS A 42 4.70 -2.73 -5.09
C LYS A 42 6.18 -3.06 -5.11
N THR A 43 6.52 -4.33 -5.30
CA THR A 43 7.92 -4.80 -5.28
C THR A 43 8.83 -3.99 -6.21
N LYS A 44 8.38 -3.62 -7.41
CA LYS A 44 9.16 -2.79 -8.33
C LYS A 44 9.59 -1.46 -7.70
N LEU A 45 8.67 -0.75 -7.05
CA LEU A 45 9.00 0.50 -6.35
C LEU A 45 9.88 0.23 -5.13
N ALA A 46 9.60 -0.86 -4.40
CA ALA A 46 10.39 -1.27 -3.24
C ALA A 46 11.89 -1.45 -3.58
N THR A 47 12.23 -2.03 -4.74
CA THR A 47 13.64 -2.22 -5.16
C THR A 47 14.45 -0.92 -5.27
N GLN A 48 13.78 0.23 -5.32
CA GLN A 48 14.40 1.55 -5.42
C GLN A 48 14.51 2.26 -4.06
N LEU A 49 13.94 1.66 -3.00
CA LEU A 49 14.01 2.16 -1.63
C LEU A 49 15.18 1.53 -0.89
N GLN A 50 15.70 2.27 0.08
CA GLN A 50 16.60 1.71 1.11
C GLN A 50 15.77 1.24 2.31
N GLY A 51 16.36 0.38 3.14
CA GLY A 51 15.74 -0.02 4.41
C GLY A 51 14.67 -1.11 4.32
N ILE A 52 14.59 -1.86 3.22
CA ILE A 52 13.77 -3.09 3.19
C ILE A 52 14.37 -4.11 4.16
N VAL A 53 13.53 -4.65 5.03
CA VAL A 53 13.91 -5.68 6.00
C VAL A 53 13.05 -6.93 5.83
N PRO A 54 13.61 -8.12 6.09
CA PRO A 54 12.82 -9.34 6.11
C PRO A 54 11.81 -9.31 7.28
N LEU A 55 10.65 -9.91 7.06
CA LEU A 55 9.73 -10.25 8.14
C LEU A 55 10.32 -11.41 8.94
N SER A 56 10.16 -11.38 10.27
CA SER A 56 10.59 -12.47 11.15
C SER A 56 9.91 -13.79 10.80
N VAL A 57 8.65 -13.73 10.37
CA VAL A 57 7.89 -14.85 9.83
C VAL A 57 7.17 -14.37 8.56
N PRO A 58 7.36 -15.03 7.41
CA PRO A 58 6.60 -14.73 6.20
C PRO A 58 5.11 -14.91 6.45
N ILE A 59 4.32 -14.00 5.88
CA ILE A 59 2.87 -13.96 6.07
C ILE A 59 2.16 -14.28 4.76
N VAL A 60 1.01 -14.95 4.86
CA VAL A 60 0.14 -15.20 3.72
C VAL A 60 -0.87 -14.07 3.58
N VAL A 61 -0.88 -13.49 2.39
CA VAL A 61 -1.81 -12.45 1.98
C VAL A 61 -2.78 -13.04 0.97
N GLN A 62 -4.06 -13.06 1.35
CA GLN A 62 -5.14 -13.44 0.47
C GLN A 62 -5.59 -12.22 -0.31
N VAL A 63 -5.39 -12.25 -1.62
CA VAL A 63 -5.92 -11.25 -2.53
C VAL A 63 -7.34 -11.61 -2.90
N ALA A 64 -8.17 -10.61 -3.19
CA ALA A 64 -9.60 -10.82 -3.40
C ALA A 64 -9.96 -11.61 -4.67
N ASN A 65 -9.01 -11.86 -5.58
CA ASN A 65 -9.17 -12.85 -6.65
C ASN A 65 -9.04 -14.32 -6.17
N GLY A 66 -8.89 -14.53 -4.85
CA GLY A 66 -8.76 -15.83 -4.22
C GLY A 66 -7.31 -16.35 -4.13
N ALA A 67 -6.36 -15.70 -4.81
CA ALA A 67 -4.96 -16.12 -4.74
C ALA A 67 -4.36 -15.84 -3.35
N ARG A 68 -3.36 -16.64 -3.01
CA ARG A 68 -2.60 -16.52 -1.76
C ARG A 68 -1.15 -16.25 -2.09
N LEU A 69 -0.63 -15.17 -1.55
CA LEU A 69 0.70 -14.66 -1.84
C LEU A 69 1.51 -14.65 -0.56
N GLN A 70 2.79 -14.97 -0.67
CA GLN A 70 3.69 -14.84 0.45
C GLN A 70 4.30 -13.45 0.45
N CYS A 71 4.16 -12.74 1.57
CA CYS A 71 4.91 -11.53 1.86
C CYS A 71 6.01 -11.89 2.86
N SER A 72 7.26 -11.64 2.50
CA SER A 72 8.43 -11.97 3.33
C SER A 72 9.26 -10.76 3.74
N ALA A 73 8.87 -9.56 3.33
CA ALA A 73 9.61 -8.33 3.60
C ALA A 73 8.67 -7.14 3.82
N HIS A 74 9.17 -6.13 4.52
CA HIS A 74 8.52 -4.83 4.67
C HIS A 74 9.56 -3.71 4.63
N CYS A 75 9.10 -2.48 4.39
CA CYS A 75 9.88 -1.26 4.49
C CYS A 75 9.30 -0.43 5.65
N PRO A 76 9.95 -0.44 6.82
CA PRO A 76 9.48 0.29 7.99
C PRO A 76 9.70 1.79 7.82
N ALA A 77 8.83 2.58 8.44
CA ALA A 77 8.91 4.04 8.50
C ALA A 77 9.18 4.70 7.13
N THR A 78 8.55 4.18 6.07
CA THR A 78 8.73 4.71 4.72
C THR A 78 8.13 6.11 4.65
N ALA A 79 8.97 7.11 4.39
CA ALA A 79 8.51 8.48 4.17
C ALA A 79 7.84 8.61 2.80
N TRP A 80 6.67 9.23 2.79
CA TRP A 80 5.92 9.53 1.57
C TRP A 80 5.16 10.83 1.72
N SER A 81 4.84 11.49 0.61
CA SER A 81 4.09 12.74 0.64
C SER A 81 2.96 12.78 -0.37
N VAL A 82 1.95 13.59 -0.07
CA VAL A 82 0.89 14.00 -0.98
C VAL A 82 0.77 15.51 -0.83
N GLN A 83 1.01 16.23 -1.93
CA GLN A 83 1.13 17.69 -1.92
C GLN A 83 2.17 18.13 -0.86
N GLU A 84 1.84 19.08 0.01
CA GLU A 84 2.68 19.58 1.10
C GLU A 84 2.74 18.67 2.34
N PHE A 85 1.91 17.62 2.42
CA PHE A 85 1.82 16.75 3.59
C PHE A 85 2.76 15.56 3.48
N THR A 86 3.52 15.32 4.54
CA THR A 86 4.43 14.17 4.65
C THR A 86 3.94 13.22 5.73
N PHE A 87 3.99 11.92 5.42
CA PHE A 87 3.58 10.83 6.28
C PHE A 87 4.70 9.79 6.36
N SER A 88 4.61 8.95 7.38
CA SER A 88 5.46 7.77 7.53
C SER A 88 4.58 6.55 7.72
N THR A 89 4.89 5.45 7.04
CA THR A 89 4.07 4.23 7.07
C THR A 89 4.94 3.00 6.88
N ASP A 90 4.62 1.94 7.61
CA ASP A 90 5.23 0.63 7.41
C ASP A 90 4.55 -0.07 6.24
N PHE A 91 5.25 -0.25 5.13
CA PHE A 91 4.70 -0.93 3.97
C PHE A 91 5.16 -2.38 3.88
N LYS A 92 4.22 -3.30 3.69
CA LYS A 92 4.50 -4.69 3.32
C LYS A 92 4.77 -4.79 1.81
N ILE A 93 5.72 -5.63 1.40
CA ILE A 93 6.11 -5.72 0.00
C ILE A 93 5.36 -6.85 -0.72
N LEU A 94 4.64 -6.52 -1.79
CA LEU A 94 3.89 -7.48 -2.60
C LEU A 94 3.82 -7.04 -4.07
N ASP A 95 3.75 -7.99 -5.00
CA ASP A 95 3.76 -7.72 -6.45
C ASP A 95 2.47 -8.15 -7.18
N VAL A 96 1.33 -7.57 -6.82
CA VAL A 96 0.02 -8.02 -7.34
C VAL A 96 -1.01 -6.92 -7.60
N PHE A 97 -0.65 -5.66 -7.37
CA PHE A 97 -1.58 -4.55 -7.48
C PHE A 97 -1.30 -3.71 -8.73
N SER A 98 -2.33 -3.07 -9.27
CA SER A 98 -2.20 -2.12 -10.38
C SER A 98 -1.68 -0.74 -9.94
N TYR A 99 -1.57 -0.53 -8.62
CA TYR A 99 -1.08 0.67 -7.97
C TYR A 99 0.37 0.51 -7.49
N ASP A 100 1.05 1.63 -7.28
CA ASP A 100 2.43 1.64 -6.78
C ASP A 100 2.45 1.40 -5.25
N ALA A 101 1.42 1.90 -4.55
CA ALA A 101 1.19 1.67 -3.14
C ALA A 101 -0.31 1.54 -2.81
N ILE A 102 -0.61 0.92 -1.67
CA ILE A 102 -1.93 0.83 -1.06
C ILE A 102 -1.82 1.30 0.39
N LEU A 103 -2.70 2.21 0.80
CA LEU A 103 -2.92 2.56 2.20
C LEU A 103 -4.11 1.75 2.72
N GLY A 104 -3.83 0.86 3.65
CA GLY A 104 -4.82 0.00 4.27
C GLY A 104 -5.48 0.61 5.50
N ILE A 105 -6.26 -0.21 6.20
CA ILE A 105 -6.92 0.18 7.46
C ILE A 105 -5.93 0.48 8.60
N ASP A 106 -4.71 -0.08 8.54
CA ASP A 106 -3.62 0.19 9.48
C ASP A 106 -3.17 1.65 9.46
N TRP A 107 -3.16 2.25 8.27
CA TRP A 107 -2.91 3.67 8.10
C TRP A 107 -4.20 4.48 8.33
N LEU A 108 -5.31 4.10 7.69
CA LEU A 108 -6.57 4.86 7.77
C LEU A 108 -7.08 5.06 9.20
N SER A 109 -6.93 4.06 10.08
CA SER A 109 -7.37 4.16 11.47
C SER A 109 -6.60 5.22 12.27
N GLN A 110 -5.37 5.56 11.88
CA GLN A 110 -4.57 6.61 12.53
C GLN A 110 -5.05 8.03 12.16
N PHE A 111 -5.73 8.15 11.02
CA PHE A 111 -6.25 9.41 10.49
C PHE A 111 -7.78 9.41 10.42
N SER A 112 -8.41 8.53 11.22
CA SER A 112 -9.87 8.41 11.36
C SER A 112 -10.33 9.13 12.64
N PRO A 113 -11.50 9.79 12.63
CA PRO A 113 -12.43 9.94 11.51
C PRO A 113 -11.91 10.89 10.42
N MET A 114 -12.18 10.54 9.15
CA MET A 114 -11.94 11.44 8.02
C MET A 114 -13.09 12.45 7.92
N HIS A 115 -12.78 13.73 8.09
CA HIS A 115 -13.76 14.80 7.95
C HIS A 115 -13.79 15.29 6.50
N ILE A 116 -14.95 15.15 5.86
CA ILE A 116 -15.23 15.68 4.51
C ILE A 116 -16.10 16.92 4.70
N HIS A 117 -15.65 18.05 4.16
CA HIS A 117 -16.38 19.32 4.16
C HIS A 117 -16.99 19.58 2.78
#